data_AF-A0A1H0X3I7-F1
#
_entry.id   AF-A0A1H0X3I7-F1
#
_cell.length_a   1.000
_cell.length_b   1.000
_cell.length_c   1.000
_cell.angle_alpha   90.00
_cell.angle_beta   90.00
_cell.angle_gamma   90.00
#
_symmetry.space_group_name_H-M   'P 1'
#
loop_
_entity.id
_entity.type
_entity.pdbx_description
1 polymer ?
#
loop_
_entity_poly.entity_id
_entity_poly.type
_entity_poly.pdbx_seq_one_letter_code
_entity_poly.pdbx_strand_id
1 'polypeptide(L)'
;MSGMEAKPDEIIRIGEGFRQVGAFLEGTIENSQERRTLLRKATGDDDTAKEIYEKLGPTVDKIEEALNSIHALMVNRSNVTRGLGERLNNMENNIADNLANNSRHGGGSRR
;
A
#
# COMPACT_ATOMS: atom_id res chain seq x y z
N MET A 1 13.46 30.18 -6.14
CA MET A 1 12.50 29.13 -5.77
C MET A 1 13.07 27.81 -6.26
N SER A 2 13.70 26.99 -5.41
CA SER A 2 14.15 25.65 -5.83
C SER A 2 12.90 24.78 -5.90
N GLY A 3 12.42 24.52 -7.12
CA GLY A 3 11.22 23.73 -7.34
C GLY A 3 11.36 22.36 -6.69
N MET A 4 10.29 21.89 -6.06
CA MET A 4 10.14 20.46 -5.80
C MET A 4 10.14 19.77 -7.17
N GLU A 5 11.31 19.30 -7.60
CA GLU A 5 11.42 18.38 -8.71
C GLU A 5 10.76 17.09 -8.22
N ALA A 6 9.56 16.80 -8.74
CA ALA A 6 8.89 15.56 -8.42
C ALA A 6 9.81 14.44 -8.90
N LYS A 7 10.22 13.54 -8.00
CA LYS A 7 11.09 12.41 -8.35
C LYS A 7 10.23 11.16 -8.50
N PRO A 8 9.86 10.76 -9.73
CA PRO A 8 8.91 9.68 -9.95
C PRO A 8 9.36 8.36 -9.30
N ASP A 9 10.67 8.08 -9.35
CA ASP A 9 11.26 6.88 -8.76
C ASP A 9 11.15 6.83 -7.23
N GLU A 10 11.33 7.98 -6.55
CA GLU A 10 11.16 8.06 -5.10
C GLU A 10 9.69 7.83 -4.71
N ILE A 11 8.75 8.36 -5.50
CA ILE A 11 7.31 8.17 -5.32
C ILE A 11 6.95 6.69 -5.51
N ILE A 12 7.44 6.05 -6.59
CA ILE A 12 7.21 4.61 -6.83
C ILE A 12 7.73 3.78 -5.65
N ARG A 13 8.94 4.09 -5.14
CA ARG A 13 9.54 3.40 -3.98
C ARG A 13 8.70 3.55 -2.71
N ILE A 14 8.09 4.71 -2.47
CA ILE A 14 7.15 4.89 -1.36
C ILE A 14 5.92 3.98 -1.54
N GLY A 15 5.41 3.85 -2.77
CA GLY A 15 4.34 2.90 -3.10
C GLY A 15 4.70 1.45 -2.76
N GLU A 16 5.93 1.04 -3.09
CA GLU A 16 6.43 -0.30 -2.72
C GLU A 16 6.52 -0.50 -1.21
N GLY A 17 6.91 0.55 -0.46
CA GLY A 17 6.91 0.52 1.01
C GLY A 17 5.51 0.26 1.57
N PHE A 18 4.48 0.94 1.06
CA PHE A 18 3.10 0.67 1.46
C PHE A 18 2.66 -0.76 1.11
N ARG A 19 3.08 -1.29 -0.04
CA ARG A 19 2.80 -2.68 -0.42
C ARG A 19 3.42 -3.68 0.56
N GLN A 20 4.67 -3.47 0.97
CA GLN A 20 5.36 -4.35 1.91
C GLN A 20 4.68 -4.35 3.28
N VAL A 21 4.28 -3.18 3.78
CA VAL A 21 3.50 -3.08 5.02
C VAL A 21 2.15 -3.77 4.87
N GLY A 22 1.49 -3.62 3.73
CA GLY A 22 0.24 -4.32 3.42
C GLY A 22 0.39 -5.84 3.52
N ALA A 23 1.39 -6.41 2.83
CA ALA A 23 1.66 -7.85 2.86
C ALA A 23 1.99 -8.38 4.27
N PHE A 24 2.72 -7.59 5.08
CA PHE A 24 2.97 -7.93 6.48
C PHE A 24 1.68 -7.97 7.31
N LEU A 25 0.78 -7.01 7.11
CA LEU A 25 -0.52 -6.96 7.79
C LEU A 25 -1.41 -8.14 7.38
N GLU A 26 -1.45 -8.47 6.09
CA GLU A 26 -2.18 -9.63 5.57
C GLU A 26 -1.76 -10.92 6.30
N GLY A 27 -0.47 -11.23 6.32
CA GLY A 27 0.03 -12.40 7.05
C GLY A 27 -0.23 -12.35 8.56
N THR A 28 -0.24 -11.16 9.17
CA THR A 28 -0.57 -11.01 10.59
C THR A 28 -2.05 -11.31 10.87
N ILE A 29 -2.94 -10.84 10.01
CA ILE A 29 -4.39 -11.07 10.10
C ILE A 29 -4.70 -12.56 9.94
N GLU A 30 -4.13 -13.22 8.92
CA GLU A 30 -4.31 -14.65 8.69
C GLU A 30 -3.87 -15.48 9.90
N ASN A 31 -2.68 -15.20 10.44
CA ASN A 31 -2.16 -15.85 11.64
C ASN A 31 -3.06 -15.62 12.87
N SER A 32 -3.61 -14.41 13.04
CA SER A 32 -4.54 -14.10 14.14
C SER A 32 -5.80 -14.95 14.05
N GLN A 33 -6.41 -15.02 12.87
CA GLN A 33 -7.64 -15.76 12.62
C GLN A 33 -7.46 -17.27 12.83
N GLU A 34 -6.34 -17.82 12.38
CA GLU A 34 -5.98 -19.22 12.61
C GLU A 34 -5.84 -19.51 14.11
N ARG A 35 -5.07 -18.68 14.83
CA ARG A 35 -4.87 -18.85 16.28
C ARG A 35 -6.17 -18.74 17.06
N ARG A 36 -7.06 -17.81 16.70
CA ARG A 36 -8.40 -17.70 17.31
C ARG A 36 -9.21 -18.98 17.09
N THR A 37 -9.15 -19.53 15.89
CA THR A 37 -9.85 -20.79 15.55
C THR A 37 -9.31 -21.96 16.37
N LEU A 38 -7.99 -22.06 16.53
CA LEU A 38 -7.35 -23.08 17.35
C LEU A 38 -7.70 -22.93 18.83
N LEU A 39 -7.65 -21.70 19.36
CA LEU A 39 -8.06 -21.40 20.73
C LEU A 39 -9.51 -21.84 20.97
N ARG A 40 -10.43 -21.45 20.09
CA ARG A 40 -11.85 -21.84 20.21
C ARG A 40 -12.06 -23.36 20.20
N LYS A 41 -11.27 -24.10 19.42
CA LYS A 41 -11.30 -25.58 19.43
C LYS A 41 -10.75 -26.15 20.73
N ALA A 42 -9.67 -25.58 21.25
CA ALA A 42 -9.04 -26.03 22.50
C ALA A 42 -9.91 -25.75 23.73
N THR A 43 -10.72 -24.68 23.73
CA THR A 43 -11.60 -24.32 24.86
C THR A 43 -12.89 -25.15 24.93
N GLY A 44 -13.08 -26.16 24.07
CA GLY A 44 -14.37 -26.87 23.92
C GLY A 44 -14.96 -27.45 25.21
N ASP A 45 -14.10 -28.00 26.08
CA ASP A 45 -14.50 -28.72 27.30
C ASP A 45 -14.09 -28.02 28.60
N ASP A 46 -13.48 -26.82 28.53
CA ASP A 46 -13.02 -26.06 29.69
C ASP A 46 -13.84 -24.77 29.85
N ASP A 47 -14.66 -24.72 30.89
CA ASP A 47 -15.56 -23.60 31.17
C ASP A 47 -14.80 -22.31 31.52
N THR A 48 -13.62 -22.41 32.14
CA THR A 48 -12.78 -21.23 32.42
C THR A 48 -12.19 -20.68 31.11
N ALA A 49 -11.75 -21.57 30.23
CA ALA A 49 -11.23 -21.20 28.92
C ALA A 49 -12.32 -20.57 28.03
N LYS A 50 -13.56 -21.07 28.10
CA LYS A 50 -14.72 -20.43 27.45
C LYS A 50 -14.96 -19.02 27.97
N GLU A 51 -14.98 -18.82 29.29
CA GLU A 51 -15.20 -17.50 29.88
C GLU A 51 -14.12 -16.49 29.45
N ILE A 52 -12.86 -16.91 29.39
CA ILE A 52 -11.75 -16.08 28.89
C ILE A 52 -11.95 -15.74 27.42
N TYR A 53 -12.32 -16.73 26.59
CA TYR A 53 -12.56 -16.52 25.16
C TYR A 53 -13.72 -15.56 24.92
N GLU A 54 -14.83 -15.70 25.64
CA GLU A 54 -16.00 -14.82 25.51
C GLU A 54 -15.70 -13.38 25.94
N LYS A 55 -14.87 -13.18 26.98
CA LYS A 55 -14.46 -11.84 27.43
C LYS A 55 -13.46 -11.17 26.48
N LEU A 56 -12.50 -11.92 25.95
CA LEU A 56 -11.45 -11.39 25.08
C LEU A 56 -11.86 -11.32 23.61
N GLY A 57 -12.75 -12.20 23.17
CA GLY A 57 -13.20 -12.33 21.77
C GLY A 57 -13.63 -11.00 21.15
N PRO A 58 -14.55 -10.24 21.77
CA PRO A 58 -14.97 -8.94 21.23
C PRO A 58 -13.84 -7.92 21.09
N THR A 59 -12.82 -8.00 21.95
CA THR A 59 -11.64 -7.12 21.85
C THR A 59 -10.74 -7.56 20.70
N VAL A 60 -10.52 -8.86 20.56
CA VAL A 60 -9.76 -9.44 19.44
C VAL A 60 -10.42 -9.11 18.11
N ASP A 61 -11.75 -9.25 18.01
CA ASP A 61 -12.50 -8.96 16.78
C ASP A 61 -12.33 -7.49 16.37
N LYS A 62 -12.43 -6.54 17.31
CA LYS A 62 -12.18 -5.11 17.05
C LYS A 62 -10.76 -4.83 16.57
N ILE A 63 -9.77 -5.53 17.13
CA ILE A 63 -8.37 -5.40 16.71
C ILE A 63 -8.21 -5.94 15.28
N GLU A 64 -8.81 -7.08 14.96
CA GLU A 64 -8.79 -7.65 13.60
C GLU A 64 -9.48 -6.74 12.59
N GLU A 65 -10.63 -6.14 12.92
CA GLU A 65 -11.31 -5.16 12.06
C GLU A 65 -10.44 -3.92 11.80
N ALA A 66 -9.76 -3.42 12.83
CA ALA A 66 -8.83 -2.30 12.70
C ALA A 66 -7.64 -2.66 11.79
N LEU A 67 -7.04 -3.85 11.98
CA LEU A 67 -5.94 -4.34 11.15
C LEU A 67 -6.37 -4.51 9.68
N ASN A 68 -7.56 -5.06 9.43
CA ASN A 68 -8.13 -5.17 8.07
C ASN A 68 -8.31 -3.79 7.42
N SER A 69 -8.79 -2.80 8.18
CA SER A 69 -8.97 -1.43 7.69
C SER A 69 -7.63 -0.76 7.35
N ILE A 70 -6.61 -0.95 8.19
CA ILE A 70 -5.25 -0.45 7.93
C ILE A 70 -4.64 -1.17 6.71
N HIS A 71 -4.83 -2.49 6.58
CA HIS A 71 -4.38 -3.25 5.42
C HIS A 71 -4.96 -2.68 4.12
N ALA A 72 -6.28 -2.48 4.07
CA ALA A 72 -6.95 -1.89 2.91
C ALA A 72 -6.41 -0.47 2.57
N LEU A 73 -6.14 0.34 3.59
CA LEU A 73 -5.51 1.64 3.43
C LEU A 73 -4.11 1.54 2.81
N MET A 74 -3.27 0.61 3.27
CA MET A 74 -1.92 0.41 2.74
C MET A 74 -1.95 -0.02 1.27
N VAL A 75 -2.86 -0.93 0.90
CA VAL A 75 -3.06 -1.35 -0.50
C VAL A 75 -3.48 -0.16 -1.37
N ASN A 76 -4.44 0.65 -0.89
CA ASN A 76 -4.88 1.84 -1.61
C ASN A 76 -3.73 2.84 -1.79
N ARG A 77 -2.97 3.12 -0.73
CA ARG A 77 -1.84 4.06 -0.76
C ARG A 77 -0.72 3.59 -1.67
N SER A 78 -0.42 2.28 -1.69
CA SER A 78 0.49 1.68 -2.67
C SER A 78 0.04 1.99 -4.10
N ASN A 79 -1.23 1.71 -4.43
CA ASN A 79 -1.77 1.90 -5.78
C ASN A 79 -1.77 3.37 -6.23
N VAL A 80 -2.22 4.28 -5.35
CA VAL A 80 -2.24 5.72 -5.66
C VAL A 80 -0.83 6.25 -5.88
N THR A 81 0.10 5.89 -5.00
CA THR A 81 1.47 6.42 -5.04
C THR A 81 2.19 5.90 -6.28
N ARG A 82 2.10 4.60 -6.57
CA ARG A 82 2.68 4.03 -7.80
C ARG A 82 2.09 4.66 -9.06
N GLY A 83 0.76 4.79 -9.13
CA GLY A 83 0.09 5.41 -10.28
C GLY A 83 0.46 6.88 -10.47
N LEU A 84 0.70 7.61 -9.39
CA LEU A 84 1.21 8.99 -9.47
C LEU A 84 2.63 9.02 -10.05
N GLY A 85 3.54 8.16 -9.56
CA GLY A 85 4.90 8.07 -10.06
C GLY A 85 4.95 7.70 -11.55
N GLU A 86 4.18 6.71 -11.97
CA GLU A 86 4.08 6.33 -13.39
C GLU A 86 3.57 7.49 -14.27
N ARG A 87 2.58 8.26 -13.79
CA ARG A 87 2.07 9.43 -14.50
C ARG A 87 3.11 10.53 -14.64
N LEU A 88 3.87 10.82 -13.58
CA LEU A 88 4.94 11.83 -13.61
C LEU A 88 6.04 11.44 -14.60
N ASN A 89 6.49 10.18 -14.56
CA ASN A 89 7.49 9.67 -15.50
C ASN A 89 7.00 9.78 -16.96
N ASN A 90 5.76 9.42 -17.23
CA ASN A 90 5.17 9.56 -18.58
C ASN A 90 5.09 11.03 -19.04
N MET A 91 4.75 11.95 -18.14
CA MET A 91 4.74 13.39 -18.47
C MET A 91 6.13 13.91 -18.78
N GLU A 92 7.15 13.52 -18.00
CA GLU A 92 8.54 13.90 -18.24
C GLU A 92 9.05 13.41 -19.60
N ASN A 93 8.78 12.15 -19.95
CA ASN A 93 9.16 11.59 -21.25
C ASN A 93 8.45 12.30 -22.41
N ASN A 94 7.14 12.56 -22.29
CA ASN A 94 6.38 13.28 -23.33
C ASN A 94 6.89 14.72 -23.52
N ILE A 95 7.28 15.41 -22.44
CA ILE A 95 7.85 16.75 -22.53
C ILE A 95 9.22 16.69 -23.22
N ALA A 96 10.08 15.74 -22.84
CA ALA A 96 11.39 15.56 -23.45
C ALA A 96 11.29 15.29 -24.96
N ASP A 97 10.36 14.44 -25.38
CA ASP A 97 10.12 14.13 -26.80
C ASP A 97 9.62 15.35 -27.58
N ASN A 98 8.68 16.12 -27.00
CA ASN A 98 8.16 17.33 -27.63
C ASN A 98 9.25 18.42 -27.79
N LEU A 99 10.12 18.58 -26.79
CA LEU A 99 11.26 19.49 -26.86
C LEU A 99 12.28 19.04 -27.92
N ALA A 100 12.57 17.74 -27.98
CA ALA A 100 13.45 17.17 -29.00
C ALA A 100 12.89 17.41 -30.42
N ASN A 101 11.59 17.23 -30.62
CA ASN A 101 10.94 17.46 -31.92
C ASN A 101 10.93 18.93 -32.33
N ASN A 102 10.62 19.84 -31.40
CA ASN A 102 10.65 21.28 -31.68
C ASN A 102 12.06 21.80 -31.98
N SER A 103 13.08 21.30 -31.29
CA SER A 103 14.48 21.67 -31.56
C SER A 103 14.96 21.21 -32.94
N ARG A 104 14.47 20.07 -33.43
CA ARG A 104 14.74 19.56 -34.79
C ARG A 104 14.01 20.34 -35.89
N HIS A 105 12.78 20.81 -35.65
CA HIS A 105 12.02 21.59 -36.62
C HIS A 105 12.44 23.07 -36.71
N GLY A 106 12.99 23.65 -35.63
CA GLY A 106 13.47 25.04 -35.60
C GLY A 106 14.77 25.31 -36.36
N GLY A 107 15.50 24.26 -36.80
CA GLY A 107 16.77 24.37 -37.51
C GLY A 107 16.67 24.48 -39.05
N GLY A 108 15.46 24.34 -39.61
CA GLY A 108 15.25 24.17 -41.06
C GLY A 108 14.83 25.41 -41.85
N SER A 109 14.98 26.63 -41.34
CA SER A 109 14.61 27.85 -42.08
C SER A 109 15.63 28.97 -41.92
N ARG A 110 16.86 28.72 -42.39
CA ARG A 110 17.80 29.77 -42.79
C ARG A 110 18.70 29.27 -43.92
N ARG A 111 18.20 29.37 -45.16
CA ARG A 111 18.88 29.85 -46.38
C ARG A 111 18.15 29.38 -47.63
#